data_AF-A0A1G1VD31-F1
#
_entry.id   AF-A0A1G1VD31-F1
#
_cell.length_a   1.000
_cell.length_b   1.000
_cell.length_c   1.000
_cell.angle_alpha   90.00
_cell.angle_beta   90.00
_cell.angle_gamma   90.00
#
_symmetry.space_group_name_H-M   'P 1'
#
loop_
_entity.id
_entity.type
_entity.pdbx_description
1 polymer ?
#
loop_
_entity_poly.entity_id
_entity_poly.type
_entity_poly.pdbx_seq_one_letter_code
_entity_poly.pdbx_strand_id
1 'polypeptide(L)'
;MPKYLAWKPEDVLKEVETLSHRYPWTQTNEQGNVNSSFGNYIYYNKNCYLCFDASKNENSGYLYDAHDNKTCFDIDSSGECQLSYEVSDSTSLFNCDYVIWSGHCQDSSYVIDCGNCKYCFGCTGLKNMQYCILNRQLTREEYERIVPLLQAEINSRNYGWGPLKY
;
A
#
# COMPACT_ATOMS: atom_id res chain seq x y z
N MET A 1 37.24 11.45 -39.25
CA MET A 1 36.80 11.59 -37.85
C MET A 1 35.47 10.87 -37.67
N PRO A 2 35.12 10.40 -36.46
CA PRO A 2 33.77 9.92 -36.15
C PRO A 2 32.71 10.98 -36.43
N LYS A 3 31.55 10.58 -36.99
CA LYS A 3 30.52 11.52 -37.48
C LYS A 3 29.92 12.39 -36.37
N TYR A 4 29.79 11.84 -35.16
CA TYR A 4 29.19 12.52 -34.01
C TYR A 4 29.99 13.72 -33.50
N LEU A 5 31.28 13.87 -33.85
CA LEU A 5 32.09 15.02 -33.44
C LEU A 5 31.70 16.34 -34.13
N ALA A 6 30.79 16.30 -35.11
CA ALA A 6 30.25 17.46 -35.82
C ALA A 6 28.73 17.60 -35.66
N TRP A 7 28.11 16.84 -34.75
CA TRP A 7 26.67 16.91 -34.47
C TRP A 7 26.36 18.08 -33.53
N LYS A 8 25.16 18.66 -33.68
CA LYS A 8 24.65 19.60 -32.69
C LYS A 8 24.06 18.83 -31.49
N PRO A 9 23.90 19.45 -30.31
CA PRO A 9 23.33 18.77 -29.14
C PRO A 9 21.96 18.14 -29.40
N GLU A 10 21.14 18.77 -30.24
CA GLU A 10 19.80 18.29 -30.59
C GLU A 10 19.85 17.00 -31.43
N ASP A 11 20.82 16.89 -32.35
CA ASP A 11 21.05 15.69 -33.16
C ASP A 11 21.56 14.53 -32.29
N VAL A 12 22.42 14.81 -31.31
CA VAL A 12 22.93 13.83 -30.34
C VAL A 12 21.80 13.29 -29.47
N LEU A 13 20.97 14.16 -28.89
CA LEU A 13 19.85 13.75 -28.04
C LEU A 13 18.84 12.87 -28.79
N LYS A 14 18.56 13.19 -30.06
CA LYS A 14 17.65 12.42 -30.91
C LYS A 14 18.19 11.03 -31.27
N GLU A 15 19.49 10.88 -31.46
CA GLU A 15 20.09 9.55 -31.61
C GLU A 15 20.06 8.78 -30.28
N VAL A 16 20.30 9.43 -29.14
CA VAL A 16 20.20 8.78 -27.81
C VAL A 16 18.78 8.26 -27.54
N GLU A 17 17.73 9.01 -27.89
CA GLU A 17 16.34 8.57 -27.85
C GLU A 17 16.05 7.40 -28.83
N THR A 18 16.68 7.43 -30.00
CA THR A 18 16.58 6.32 -30.98
C THR A 18 17.30 5.06 -30.47
N LEU A 19 18.37 5.22 -29.69
CA LEU A 19 19.14 4.14 -29.09
C LEU A 19 18.45 3.56 -27.85
N SER A 20 17.84 4.36 -26.97
CA SER A 20 17.14 3.85 -25.77
C SER A 20 15.95 2.96 -26.11
N HIS A 21 15.22 3.26 -27.17
CA HIS A 21 14.14 2.41 -27.68
C HIS A 21 14.63 1.16 -28.43
N ARG A 22 15.85 1.17 -28.97
CA ARG A 22 16.45 0.04 -29.71
C ARG A 22 17.22 -0.92 -28.78
N TYR A 23 17.82 -0.38 -27.74
CA TYR A 23 18.61 -1.07 -26.72
C TYR A 23 17.98 -0.77 -25.36
N PRO A 24 16.82 -1.38 -25.04
CA PRO A 24 16.22 -1.23 -23.72
C PRO A 24 17.22 -1.64 -22.65
N TRP A 25 17.24 -0.92 -21.53
CA TRP A 25 18.06 -1.27 -20.38
C TRP A 25 17.61 -2.61 -19.79
N THR A 26 18.31 -3.67 -20.14
CA THR A 26 18.25 -4.96 -19.45
C THR A 26 18.75 -4.81 -18.02
N GLN A 27 18.25 -5.65 -17.12
CA GLN A 27 18.47 -5.61 -15.68
C GLN A 27 19.95 -5.43 -15.31
N THR A 28 20.24 -4.44 -14.46
CA THR A 28 21.59 -4.26 -13.88
C THR A 28 21.83 -5.13 -12.66
N ASN A 29 20.76 -5.61 -12.00
CA ASN A 29 20.78 -6.69 -11.02
C ASN A 29 19.46 -7.47 -11.05
N GLU A 30 19.51 -8.79 -11.20
CA GLU A 30 18.36 -9.66 -10.98
C GLU A 30 18.74 -11.11 -10.64
N GLN A 31 17.81 -11.89 -10.09
CA GLN A 31 17.98 -13.34 -9.93
C GLN A 31 16.65 -14.11 -9.91
N GLY A 32 16.51 -15.15 -10.74
CA GLY A 32 15.49 -16.21 -10.54
C GLY A 32 14.03 -15.88 -10.88
N ASN A 33 13.76 -14.84 -11.68
CA ASN A 33 12.41 -14.35 -11.98
C ASN A 33 11.62 -15.25 -12.96
N VAL A 34 10.30 -15.40 -12.77
CA VAL A 34 9.43 -16.31 -13.56
C VAL A 34 8.12 -15.63 -13.97
N ASN A 35 7.84 -15.52 -15.28
CA ASN A 35 6.76 -14.69 -15.84
C ASN A 35 6.81 -13.21 -15.39
N SER A 36 7.96 -12.78 -14.86
CA SER A 36 8.21 -11.45 -14.30
C SER A 36 9.35 -10.81 -15.06
N SER A 37 9.24 -10.76 -16.38
CA SER A 37 10.28 -10.32 -17.32
C SER A 37 10.57 -8.81 -17.27
N PHE A 38 10.09 -8.12 -16.23
CA PHE A 38 10.05 -6.68 -16.09
C PHE A 38 10.24 -6.30 -14.62
N GLY A 39 11.33 -5.58 -14.35
CA GLY A 39 11.78 -5.13 -13.03
C GLY A 39 13.31 -5.11 -12.98
N ASN A 40 13.92 -4.50 -11.97
CA ASN A 40 15.38 -4.51 -11.77
C ASN A 40 15.68 -4.33 -10.26
N TYR A 41 16.83 -4.78 -9.77
CA TYR A 41 16.98 -5.17 -8.36
C TYR A 41 15.85 -6.12 -7.91
N ILE A 42 15.42 -7.01 -8.82
CA ILE A 42 14.38 -8.01 -8.57
C ILE A 42 14.96 -9.40 -8.39
N TYR A 43 14.52 -10.04 -7.31
CA TYR A 43 15.01 -11.33 -6.87
C TYR A 43 13.78 -12.21 -6.58
N TYR A 44 13.59 -13.24 -7.39
CA TYR A 44 12.58 -14.31 -7.24
C TYR A 44 11.12 -13.92 -7.50
N ASN A 45 10.88 -12.84 -8.25
CA ASN A 45 9.56 -12.32 -8.60
C ASN A 45 8.76 -13.29 -9.52
N LYS A 46 7.47 -13.52 -9.25
CA LYS A 46 6.61 -14.50 -9.98
C LYS A 46 5.25 -13.97 -10.42
N ASN A 47 5.00 -13.94 -11.73
CA ASN A 47 3.90 -13.19 -12.37
C ASN A 47 3.87 -11.69 -11.97
N CYS A 48 4.95 -11.20 -11.36
CA CYS A 48 5.09 -9.83 -10.89
C CYS A 48 5.43 -8.95 -12.08
N TYR A 49 4.47 -8.14 -12.50
CA TYR A 49 4.67 -7.20 -13.59
C TYR A 49 5.20 -5.89 -13.00
N LEU A 50 6.54 -5.77 -12.93
CA LEU A 50 7.29 -4.69 -12.27
C LEU A 50 7.10 -4.62 -10.74
N CYS A 51 8.01 -5.26 -10.01
CA CYS A 51 8.44 -4.78 -8.69
C CYS A 51 9.92 -4.36 -8.80
N PHE A 52 10.44 -3.68 -7.77
CA PHE A 52 11.83 -3.18 -7.62
C PHE A 52 11.97 -2.79 -6.14
N ASP A 53 12.71 -3.50 -5.29
CA ASP A 53 12.95 -3.11 -3.87
C ASP A 53 11.70 -2.47 -3.20
N ALA A 54 10.68 -3.31 -3.02
CA ALA A 54 9.47 -3.35 -3.85
C ALA A 54 8.62 -2.06 -3.78
N SER A 55 9.02 -1.02 -4.51
CA SER A 55 8.33 0.27 -4.54
C SER A 55 7.35 0.38 -5.72
N LYS A 56 6.18 0.99 -5.46
CA LYS A 56 5.12 1.34 -6.44
C LYS A 56 4.40 0.13 -7.05
N ASN A 57 3.59 -0.52 -6.22
CA ASN A 57 2.94 -1.78 -6.55
C ASN A 57 1.42 -1.60 -6.69
N GLU A 58 0.85 -2.26 -7.69
CA GLU A 58 -0.59 -2.14 -8.01
C GLU A 58 -1.15 -3.49 -8.53
N ASN A 59 -2.31 -3.91 -8.01
CA ASN A 59 -2.94 -5.21 -8.28
C ASN A 59 -1.98 -6.42 -8.16
N SER A 60 -0.97 -6.27 -7.31
CA SER A 60 0.13 -7.21 -7.07
C SER A 60 0.19 -7.47 -5.57
N GLY A 61 0.38 -8.72 -5.16
CA GLY A 61 0.80 -9.02 -3.79
C GLY A 61 2.31 -9.16 -3.67
N TYR A 62 2.79 -9.51 -2.48
CA TYR A 62 4.17 -9.92 -2.18
C TYR A 62 5.17 -8.76 -2.22
N LEU A 63 4.91 -7.76 -1.37
CA LEU A 63 5.54 -6.45 -1.46
C LEU A 63 6.41 -6.20 -0.21
N TYR A 64 7.72 -6.08 -0.43
CA TYR A 64 8.74 -6.06 0.62
C TYR A 64 9.69 -4.85 0.48
N ASP A 65 10.00 -4.19 1.59
CA ASP A 65 10.56 -2.83 1.68
C ASP A 65 9.81 -1.82 0.79
N ALA A 66 8.50 -1.84 0.94
CA ALA A 66 7.58 -1.43 -0.09
C ALA A 66 6.88 -0.12 0.22
N HIS A 67 7.28 0.92 -0.48
CA HIS A 67 6.56 2.20 -0.46
C HIS A 67 5.57 2.27 -1.64
N ASP A 68 4.43 2.92 -1.44
CA ASP A 68 3.33 3.06 -2.42
C ASP A 68 2.65 1.72 -2.81
N ASN A 69 1.73 1.22 -1.97
CA ASN A 69 1.04 -0.08 -2.17
C ASN A 69 -0.48 0.06 -2.27
N LYS A 70 -1.08 -0.42 -3.36
CA LYS A 70 -2.43 0.03 -3.76
C LYS A 70 -3.29 -1.06 -4.41
N THR A 71 -4.43 -1.37 -3.78
CA THR A 71 -5.30 -2.49 -4.19
C THR A 71 -4.52 -3.82 -4.27
N CYS A 72 -3.51 -3.90 -3.41
CA CYS A 72 -2.63 -5.03 -3.22
C CYS A 72 -3.20 -5.90 -2.10
N PHE A 73 -2.41 -6.87 -1.68
CA PHE A 73 -2.56 -7.62 -0.43
C PHE A 73 -1.14 -8.04 -0.04
N ASP A 74 -0.89 -8.37 1.22
CA ASP A 74 0.43 -8.87 1.66
C ASP A 74 1.58 -7.87 1.42
N ILE A 75 1.73 -6.90 2.34
CA ILE A 75 2.82 -5.92 2.39
C ILE A 75 3.46 -5.90 3.77
N ASP A 76 4.80 -6.07 3.82
CA ASP A 76 5.55 -6.41 5.04
C ASP A 76 6.25 -5.19 5.69
N SER A 77 7.39 -4.75 5.13
CA SER A 77 7.92 -3.40 5.39
C SER A 77 7.23 -2.40 4.47
N SER A 78 6.89 -1.22 5.00
CA SER A 78 6.01 -0.27 4.31
C SER A 78 6.37 1.19 4.49
N GLY A 79 6.04 1.99 3.47
CA GLY A 79 5.46 3.33 3.70
C GLY A 79 3.95 3.19 3.80
N GLU A 80 3.19 4.00 3.06
CA GLU A 80 1.73 3.83 2.95
C GLU A 80 1.32 2.53 2.20
N CYS A 81 0.32 1.83 2.74
CA CYS A 81 -0.45 0.80 2.08
C CYS A 81 -1.94 1.17 2.11
N GLN A 82 -2.67 0.94 1.02
CA GLN A 82 -4.01 1.52 0.86
C GLN A 82 -5.01 0.62 0.13
N LEU A 83 -6.16 0.39 0.77
CA LEU A 83 -7.20 -0.54 0.33
C LEU A 83 -6.67 -1.94 0.00
N SER A 84 -5.47 -2.25 0.50
CA SER A 84 -5.02 -3.61 0.68
C SER A 84 -5.75 -4.20 1.87
N TYR A 85 -6.13 -5.45 1.74
CA TYR A 85 -6.21 -6.29 2.92
C TYR A 85 -4.77 -6.51 3.41
N GLU A 86 -4.52 -6.29 4.71
CA GLU A 86 -3.19 -6.23 5.34
C GLU A 86 -2.36 -4.98 4.91
N VAL A 87 -2.17 -4.05 5.85
CA VAL A 87 -1.69 -2.65 5.66
C VAL A 87 -0.73 -2.24 6.79
N SER A 88 0.14 -1.29 6.46
CA SER A 88 1.06 -0.46 7.27
C SER A 88 1.20 0.90 6.49
N ASP A 89 1.79 2.07 6.80
CA ASP A 89 2.64 2.74 7.83
C ASP A 89 2.04 2.87 9.24
N SER A 90 0.80 2.41 9.36
CA SER A 90 0.46 1.58 10.51
C SER A 90 1.46 0.41 10.69
N THR A 91 1.23 -0.46 11.65
CA THR A 91 1.87 -1.78 11.61
C THR A 91 1.02 -2.79 12.35
N SER A 92 0.95 -4.02 11.85
CA SER A 92 0.16 -5.11 12.46
C SER A 92 -1.36 -4.82 12.45
N LEU A 93 -1.96 -4.82 11.27
CA LEU A 93 -3.39 -4.55 11.07
C LEU A 93 -4.16 -5.80 10.63
N PHE A 94 -5.20 -6.17 11.37
CA PHE A 94 -5.98 -7.39 11.09
C PHE A 94 -7.49 -7.15 11.10
N ASN A 95 -8.19 -7.58 10.04
CA ASN A 95 -9.62 -7.28 9.82
C ASN A 95 -9.90 -5.78 10.09
N CYS A 96 -9.08 -4.95 9.45
CA CYS A 96 -8.85 -3.54 9.78
C CYS A 96 -8.95 -2.70 8.52
N ASP A 97 -10.16 -2.27 8.19
CA ASP A 97 -10.40 -1.37 7.08
C ASP A 97 -10.07 0.08 7.51
N TYR A 98 -9.29 0.80 6.71
CA TYR A 98 -9.01 2.24 6.91
C TYR A 98 -8.25 2.53 8.24
N VAL A 99 -6.99 2.08 8.34
CA VAL A 99 -6.22 2.16 9.60
C VAL A 99 -4.80 2.72 9.42
N ILE A 100 -4.41 3.66 10.30
CA ILE A 100 -3.42 4.71 9.98
C ILE A 100 -2.47 4.99 11.15
N TRP A 101 -1.14 4.97 10.91
CA TRP A 101 -0.07 5.17 11.93
C TRP A 101 -0.34 4.39 13.23
N SER A 102 -1.07 3.28 13.11
CA SER A 102 -1.67 2.55 14.21
C SER A 102 -0.93 1.25 14.38
N GLY A 103 -0.21 1.13 15.49
CA GLY A 103 0.44 -0.11 15.88
C GLY A 103 -0.57 -1.07 16.50
N HIS A 104 -0.77 -2.23 15.90
CA HIS A 104 -1.49 -3.36 16.50
C HIS A 104 -2.99 -3.09 16.69
N CYS A 105 -3.73 -2.95 15.58
CA CYS A 105 -5.18 -2.84 15.57
C CYS A 105 -5.85 -4.12 15.05
N GLN A 106 -7.00 -4.48 15.62
CA GLN A 106 -7.77 -5.68 15.28
C GLN A 106 -9.28 -5.40 15.24
N ASP A 107 -10.00 -5.94 14.26
CA ASP A 107 -11.48 -5.88 14.16
C ASP A 107 -11.99 -4.43 14.31
N SER A 108 -11.22 -3.49 13.74
CA SER A 108 -11.29 -2.06 14.00
C SER A 108 -11.24 -1.31 12.68
N SER A 109 -12.39 -0.82 12.24
CA SER A 109 -12.49 0.03 11.05
C SER A 109 -12.37 1.50 11.43
N TYR A 110 -11.65 2.29 10.62
CA TYR A 110 -11.46 3.74 10.85
C TYR A 110 -10.70 4.06 12.15
N VAL A 111 -9.41 3.70 12.24
CA VAL A 111 -8.56 3.95 13.43
C VAL A 111 -7.21 4.63 13.13
N ILE A 112 -6.80 5.60 13.98
CA ILE A 112 -5.75 6.60 13.69
C ILE A 112 -4.85 6.86 14.92
N ASP A 113 -3.52 6.71 14.83
CA ASP A 113 -2.61 6.71 16.02
C ASP A 113 -3.11 5.78 17.15
N CYS A 114 -3.75 4.68 16.77
CA CYS A 114 -4.29 3.70 17.70
C CYS A 114 -3.24 2.63 17.99
N GLY A 115 -2.76 2.61 19.23
CA GLY A 115 -1.83 1.58 19.72
C GLY A 115 -2.58 0.48 20.45
N ASN A 116 -2.43 -0.79 20.04
CA ASN A 116 -3.02 -1.94 20.73
C ASN A 116 -4.53 -1.79 20.98
N CYS A 117 -5.33 -1.72 19.90
CA CYS A 117 -6.76 -1.42 19.94
C CYS A 117 -7.62 -2.50 19.27
N LYS A 118 -8.77 -2.84 19.87
CA LYS A 118 -9.63 -3.94 19.40
C LYS A 118 -11.11 -3.58 19.42
N TYR A 119 -11.86 -3.88 18.37
CA TYR A 119 -13.25 -3.44 18.28
C TYR A 119 -13.36 -1.92 18.49
N CYS A 120 -12.58 -1.18 17.70
CA CYS A 120 -12.52 0.28 17.74
C CYS A 120 -13.03 0.83 16.40
N PHE A 121 -14.15 1.55 16.43
CA PHE A 121 -14.85 2.04 15.25
C PHE A 121 -14.86 3.58 15.23
N GLY A 122 -14.11 4.19 14.31
CA GLY A 122 -13.95 5.65 14.26
C GLY A 122 -13.20 6.19 15.47
N CYS A 123 -12.00 5.67 15.74
CA CYS A 123 -11.24 5.95 16.97
C CYS A 123 -9.86 6.54 16.69
N THR A 124 -9.33 7.35 17.62
CA THR A 124 -8.07 8.08 17.42
C THR A 124 -7.25 8.24 18.69
N GLY A 125 -5.93 8.09 18.60
CA GLY A 125 -4.98 8.28 19.71
C GLY A 125 -5.15 7.32 20.88
N LEU A 126 -6.00 6.29 20.72
CA LEU A 126 -6.33 5.33 21.78
C LEU A 126 -5.18 4.36 21.97
N LYS A 127 -4.83 4.07 23.23
CA LYS A 127 -3.73 3.16 23.57
C LYS A 127 -4.18 2.14 24.62
N ASN A 128 -4.21 0.86 24.23
CA ASN A 128 -4.72 -0.29 25.03
C ASN A 128 -6.24 -0.26 25.28
N MET A 129 -7.06 0.05 24.26
CA MET A 129 -8.51 0.22 24.39
C MET A 129 -9.31 -0.81 23.58
N GLN A 130 -10.56 -1.07 24.00
CA GLN A 130 -11.46 -1.98 23.29
C GLN A 130 -12.94 -1.59 23.36
N TYR A 131 -13.75 -2.08 22.42
CA TYR A 131 -15.20 -1.78 22.30
C TYR A 131 -15.48 -0.27 22.29
N CYS A 132 -14.70 0.46 21.50
CA CYS A 132 -14.75 1.91 21.44
C CYS A 132 -15.43 2.39 20.16
N ILE A 133 -16.34 3.35 20.28
CA ILE A 133 -16.94 4.05 19.14
C ILE A 133 -16.76 5.55 19.37
N LEU A 134 -16.13 6.27 18.45
CA LEU A 134 -15.83 7.72 18.59
C LEU A 134 -15.12 8.04 19.93
N ASN A 135 -14.10 7.25 20.25
CA ASN A 135 -13.33 7.24 21.50
C ASN A 135 -14.12 6.96 22.79
N ARG A 136 -15.41 6.62 22.71
CA ARG A 136 -16.21 6.22 23.86
C ARG A 136 -16.18 4.72 24.01
N GLN A 137 -15.65 4.23 25.13
CA GLN A 137 -15.75 2.83 25.49
C GLN A 137 -17.19 2.50 25.88
N LEU A 138 -17.73 1.44 25.27
CA LEU A 138 -19.08 0.93 25.48
C LEU A 138 -19.04 -0.41 26.23
N THR A 139 -20.20 -0.93 26.64
CA THR A 139 -20.27 -2.38 26.91
C THR A 139 -20.16 -3.17 25.59
N ARG A 140 -19.83 -4.45 25.69
CA ARG A 140 -19.75 -5.35 24.53
C ARG A 140 -21.10 -5.42 23.80
N GLU A 141 -22.18 -5.54 24.56
CA GLU A 141 -23.55 -5.71 24.08
C GLU A 141 -24.05 -4.43 23.38
N GLU A 142 -23.59 -3.26 23.85
CA GLU A 142 -23.81 -1.99 23.17
C GLU A 142 -23.03 -1.93 21.84
N TYR A 143 -21.73 -2.28 21.84
CA TYR A 143 -20.90 -2.29 20.63
C TYR A 143 -21.45 -3.25 19.56
N GLU A 144 -21.73 -4.50 19.93
CA GLU A 144 -22.27 -5.54 19.03
C GLU A 144 -23.66 -5.19 18.49
N ARG A 145 -24.45 -4.39 19.22
CA ARG A 145 -25.73 -3.86 18.74
C ARG A 145 -25.57 -2.64 17.84
N ILE A 146 -24.59 -1.77 18.11
CA ILE A 146 -24.44 -0.48 17.44
C ILE A 146 -23.62 -0.58 16.15
N VAL A 147 -22.51 -1.31 16.12
CA VAL A 147 -21.62 -1.35 14.93
C VAL A 147 -22.30 -1.96 13.69
N PRO A 148 -23.08 -3.06 13.76
CA PRO A 148 -23.79 -3.55 12.58
C PRO A 148 -24.82 -2.55 12.04
N LEU A 149 -25.45 -1.75 12.91
CA LEU A 149 -26.35 -0.68 12.51
C LEU A 149 -25.58 0.49 11.88
N LEU A 150 -24.46 0.92 12.46
CA LEU A 150 -23.58 1.94 11.88
C LEU A 150 -23.02 1.51 10.53
N GLN A 151 -22.56 0.27 10.39
CA GLN A 151 -22.04 -0.27 9.14
C GLN A 151 -23.15 -0.35 8.08
N ALA A 152 -24.35 -0.80 8.45
CA ALA A 152 -25.50 -0.77 7.55
C ALA A 152 -25.92 0.66 7.16
N GLU A 153 -25.87 1.62 8.08
CA GLU A 153 -26.16 3.04 7.84
C GLU A 153 -25.11 3.70 6.93
N ILE A 154 -23.82 3.39 7.14
CA ILE A 154 -22.68 3.82 6.31
C ILE A 154 -22.78 3.24 4.90
N ASN A 155 -23.07 1.94 4.78
CA ASN A 155 -23.23 1.27 3.50
C ASN A 155 -24.48 1.76 2.75
N SER A 156 -25.61 1.98 3.44
CA SER A 156 -26.89 2.34 2.81
C SER A 156 -27.06 3.83 2.49
N ARG A 157 -26.56 4.73 3.34
CA ARG A 157 -26.44 6.16 3.00
C ARG A 157 -25.22 6.45 2.13
N ASN A 158 -24.41 5.43 1.84
CA ASN A 158 -23.20 5.50 1.04
C ASN A 158 -22.26 6.63 1.51
N TYR A 159 -22.00 6.67 2.82
CA TYR A 159 -21.24 7.77 3.47
C TYR A 159 -19.78 7.86 3.01
N GLY A 160 -19.30 6.92 2.19
CA GLY A 160 -18.19 7.19 1.28
C GLY A 160 -16.83 7.37 1.95
N TRP A 161 -16.62 6.78 3.14
CA TRP A 161 -15.30 6.61 3.73
C TRP A 161 -14.50 5.54 2.96
N GLY A 162 -14.24 5.82 1.68
CA GLY A 162 -13.01 5.39 1.03
C GLY A 162 -11.79 6.02 1.73
N PRO A 163 -10.56 5.75 1.25
CA PRO A 163 -9.35 5.92 2.04
C PRO A 163 -9.30 7.29 2.72
N LEU A 164 -9.20 7.25 4.04
CA LEU A 164 -9.04 8.41 4.91
C LEU A 164 -7.91 9.27 4.34
N LYS A 165 -8.17 10.57 4.14
CA LYS A 165 -7.24 11.47 3.46
C LYS A 165 -6.47 12.31 4.47
N TYR A 166 -5.16 12.19 4.39
CA TYR A 166 -4.15 13.10 4.93
C TYR A 166 -3.43 13.73 3.72
#